data_AF-A0A6C0FPF4-F1
#
_entry.id   AF-A0A6C0FPF4-F1
#
_cell.length_a   1.000
_cell.length_b   1.000
_cell.length_c   1.000
_cell.angle_alpha   90.00
_cell.angle_beta   90.00
_cell.angle_gamma   90.00
#
_symmetry.space_group_name_H-M   'P 1'
#
loop_
_entity.id
_entity.type
_entity.pdbx_description
1 polymer ?
#
loop_
_entity_poly.entity_id
_entity_poly.type
_entity_poly.pdbx_seq_one_letter_code
_entity_poly.pdbx_strand_id
1 'polypeptide(L)'
;MHYQVCQQVKIVDMDEEIISEVVFEHGEYETAALSIGSSVVIHQLGLKEFDVVYDKREGKIARFKVVDIEIDLITQPVVTRVYLEPTKLIVGQHDIGEFA
;
A
#
# COMPACT_ATOMS: atom_id res chain seq x y z
N MET A 1 -2.11 -18.20 -7.91
CA MET A 1 -1.57 -17.13 -8.78
C MET A 1 -0.63 -16.31 -7.95
N HIS A 2 0.48 -15.86 -8.52
CA HIS A 2 1.49 -15.06 -7.83
C HIS A 2 1.27 -13.58 -8.12
N TYR A 3 1.10 -12.76 -7.08
CA TYR A 3 0.82 -11.34 -7.22
C TYR A 3 1.78 -10.50 -6.38
N GLN A 4 2.29 -9.42 -6.95
CA GLN A 4 2.93 -8.34 -6.19
C GLN A 4 1.84 -7.32 -5.83
N VAL A 5 1.58 -7.13 -4.54
CA VAL A 5 0.51 -6.22 -4.08
C VAL A 5 1.11 -4.85 -3.79
N CYS A 6 0.57 -3.82 -4.42
CA CYS A 6 1.08 -2.45 -4.38
C CYS A 6 -0.03 -1.47 -3.97
N GLN A 7 0.35 -0.35 -3.36
CA GLN A 7 -0.56 0.73 -3.05
C GLN A 7 0.12 2.08 -3.32
N GLN A 8 -0.58 2.97 -4.03
CA GLN A 8 -0.12 4.35 -4.19
C GLN A 8 -0.34 5.10 -2.87
N VAL A 9 0.72 5.70 -2.34
CA VAL A 9 0.71 6.43 -1.07
C VAL A 9 1.12 7.86 -1.32
N LYS A 10 0.23 8.78 -0.95
CA LYS A 10 0.49 10.22 -0.97
C LYS A 10 0.86 10.69 0.42
N ILE A 11 2.05 11.23 0.58
CA ILE A 11 2.52 11.84 1.82
C ILE A 11 2.27 13.33 1.73
N VAL A 12 1.49 13.88 2.65
CA VAL A 12 1.15 15.30 2.74
C VAL A 12 1.51 15.87 4.10
N ASP A 13 1.66 17.19 4.17
CA ASP A 13 1.70 17.90 5.44
C ASP A 13 0.29 18.17 6.01
N MET A 14 0.24 18.93 7.11
CA MET A 14 -1.00 19.30 7.79
C MET A 14 -1.87 20.28 7.00
N ASP A 15 -1.30 20.96 6.01
CA ASP A 15 -1.97 21.93 5.13
C ASP A 15 -2.39 21.29 3.78
N GLU A 16 -2.27 19.96 3.67
CA GLU A 16 -2.55 19.15 2.47
C GLU A 16 -1.59 19.38 1.29
N GLU A 17 -0.43 20.00 1.53
CA GLU A 17 0.61 20.12 0.50
C GLU A 17 1.29 18.76 0.28
N ILE A 18 1.46 18.38 -0.99
CA ILE A 18 2.10 17.10 -1.35
C ILE A 18 3.60 17.21 -1.10
N ILE A 19 4.09 16.41 -0.17
CA ILE A 19 5.52 16.25 0.09
C ILE A 19 6.11 15.23 -0.89
N SER A 20 5.43 14.09 -1.04
CA SER A 20 5.89 12.98 -1.88
C SER A 20 4.74 12.05 -2.28
N GLU A 21 4.94 11.33 -3.39
CA GLU A 21 4.10 10.22 -3.80
C GLU A 21 4.98 9.00 -4.05
N VAL A 22 4.65 7.88 -3.42
CA VAL A 22 5.42 6.64 -3.51
C VAL A 22 4.51 5.44 -3.76
N VAL A 23 5.04 4.40 -4.39
CA VAL A 23 4.37 3.09 -4.46
C VAL A 23 4.89 2.26 -3.29
N PHE A 24 4.00 1.92 -2.37
CA PHE A 24 4.32 0.99 -1.29
C PHE A 24 4.05 -0.44 -1.75
N GLU A 25 5.07 -1.29 -1.66
CA GLU A 25 4.97 -2.72 -1.97
C GLU A 25 4.63 -3.49 -0.70
N HIS A 26 3.41 -4.03 -0.65
CA HIS A 26 2.95 -4.85 0.48
C HIS A 26 3.67 -6.19 0.56
N GLY A 27 4.18 -6.66 -0.59
CA GLY A 27 4.88 -7.92 -0.76
C GLY A 27 4.29 -8.78 -1.87
N GLU A 28 4.83 -9.98 -2.00
CA GLU A 28 4.37 -10.99 -2.94
C GLU A 28 3.51 -12.04 -2.24
N TYR A 29 2.38 -12.39 -2.86
CA TYR A 29 1.42 -13.33 -2.29
C TYR A 29 0.95 -14.34 -3.33
N GLU A 30 0.91 -15.60 -2.93
CA GLU A 30 0.24 -16.65 -3.69
C GLU A 30 -1.20 -16.82 -3.19
N THR A 31 -2.18 -16.56 -4.06
CA THR A 31 -3.61 -16.65 -3.70
C THR A 31 -4.50 -17.01 -4.90
N ALA A 32 -5.81 -17.11 -4.65
CA ALA A 32 -6.85 -17.29 -5.65
C ALA A 32 -6.86 -16.13 -6.67
N ALA A 33 -7.54 -16.31 -7.80
CA ALA A 33 -7.65 -15.26 -8.81
C ALA A 33 -8.33 -14.01 -8.23
N LEU A 34 -7.60 -12.89 -8.23
CA LEU A 34 -8.12 -11.59 -7.82
C LEU A 34 -8.87 -10.94 -8.99
N SER A 35 -9.85 -10.11 -8.66
CA SER A 35 -10.60 -9.31 -9.62
C SER A 35 -10.67 -7.86 -9.14
N ILE A 36 -10.73 -6.92 -10.09
CA ILE A 36 -11.02 -5.52 -9.77
C ILE A 36 -12.38 -5.47 -9.05
N GLY A 37 -12.42 -4.77 -7.92
CA GLY A 37 -13.59 -4.72 -7.05
C GLY A 37 -13.57 -5.68 -5.86
N SER A 38 -12.68 -6.68 -5.87
CA SER A 38 -12.40 -7.47 -4.68
C SER A 38 -11.73 -6.62 -3.60
N SER A 39 -11.67 -7.15 -2.37
CA SER A 39 -11.01 -6.46 -1.26
C SER A 39 -9.98 -7.37 -0.59
N VAL A 40 -8.88 -6.76 -0.16
CA VAL A 40 -7.86 -7.39 0.67
C VAL A 40 -7.91 -6.80 2.08
N VAL A 41 -7.39 -7.56 3.04
CA VAL A 41 -7.30 -7.14 4.44
C VAL A 41 -5.83 -7.15 4.83
N ILE A 42 -5.31 -5.99 5.21
CA ILE A 42 -3.89 -5.78 5.53
C ILE A 42 -3.75 -4.79 6.69
N HIS A 43 -2.55 -4.67 7.24
CA HIS A 43 -2.25 -3.60 8.20
C HIS A 43 -2.34 -2.24 7.52
N GLN A 44 -2.84 -1.23 8.24
CA GLN A 44 -2.81 0.16 7.80
C GLN A 44 -1.35 0.59 7.60
N LEU A 45 -1.17 1.58 6.73
CA LEU A 45 0.13 2.22 6.55
C LEU A 45 0.27 3.40 7.50
N GLY A 46 1.50 3.63 7.94
CA GLY A 46 1.93 4.75 8.75
C GLY A 46 3.26 5.31 8.24
N LEU A 47 3.73 6.35 8.92
CA LEU A 47 5.00 7.00 8.60
C LEU A 47 6.01 6.74 9.71
N LYS A 48 7.23 6.39 9.30
CA LYS A 48 8.41 6.44 10.15
C LYS A 48 9.37 7.42 9.50
N GLU A 49 9.49 8.61 10.10
CA GLU A 49 10.12 9.76 9.46
C GLU A 49 9.40 10.09 8.14
N PHE A 50 9.99 9.78 6.99
CA PHE A 50 9.37 9.94 5.67
C PHE A 50 9.14 8.61 4.94
N ASP A 51 9.46 7.49 5.59
CA ASP A 51 9.27 6.17 5.03
C ASP A 51 7.88 5.64 5.37
N VAL A 52 7.21 5.11 4.35
CA VAL A 52 5.95 4.41 4.50
C VAL A 52 6.21 3.03 5.06
N VAL A 53 5.52 2.70 6.15
CA VAL A 53 5.67 1.44 6.87
C VAL A 53 4.32 0.90 7.31
N TYR A 54 4.27 -0.37 7.71
CA TYR A 54 3.07 -0.93 8.33
C TYR A 54 2.88 -0.40 9.76
N ASP A 55 1.68 0.09 10.06
CA ASP A 55 1.23 0.36 11.42
C ASP A 55 0.74 -0.94 12.07
N LYS A 56 1.60 -1.56 12.86
CA LYS A 56 1.33 -2.84 13.55
C LYS A 56 0.69 -2.67 14.93
N ARG A 57 0.26 -1.46 15.30
CA ARG A 57 -0.45 -1.23 16.58
C ARG A 57 -1.79 -1.99 16.56
N GLU A 58 -2.27 -2.39 17.73
CA GLU A 58 -3.49 -3.19 17.84
C GLU A 58 -4.69 -2.50 17.18
N GLY A 59 -5.48 -3.24 16.40
CA GLY A 59 -6.65 -2.72 15.68
C GLY A 59 -6.35 -1.97 14.38
N LYS A 60 -5.08 -1.83 13.97
CA LYS A 60 -4.68 -1.15 12.73
C LYS A 60 -4.73 -2.07 11.51
N ILE A 61 -5.86 -2.75 11.35
CA ILE A 61 -6.16 -3.58 10.17
C ILE A 61 -7.23 -2.85 9.37
N ALA A 62 -7.03 -2.75 8.05
CA ALA A 62 -7.98 -2.13 7.15
C ALA A 62 -8.28 -3.02 5.96
N ARG A 63 -9.46 -2.78 5.38
CA ARG A 63 -9.89 -3.37 4.12
C ARG A 63 -9.61 -2.38 3.01
N PHE A 64 -8.93 -2.83 1.97
CA PHE A 64 -8.68 -2.02 0.77
C PHE A 64 -9.24 -2.71 -0.46
N LYS A 65 -9.85 -1.92 -1.34
CA LYS A 65 -10.36 -2.41 -2.63
C LYS A 65 -9.20 -2.56 -3.62
N VAL A 66 -9.20 -3.66 -4.38
CA VAL A 66 -8.37 -3.79 -5.59
C VAL A 66 -9.00 -2.92 -6.68
N VAL A 67 -8.27 -1.91 -7.13
CA VAL A 67 -8.74 -0.94 -8.12
C VAL A 67 -8.15 -1.19 -9.50
N ASP A 68 -6.98 -1.81 -9.58
CA ASP A 68 -6.31 -2.11 -10.84
C ASP A 68 -5.44 -3.37 -10.75
N ILE A 69 -5.20 -3.99 -11.90
CA ILE A 69 -4.31 -5.15 -12.05
C ILE A 69 -3.46 -4.92 -13.29
N GLU A 70 -2.16 -4.78 -13.09
CA GLU A 70 -1.16 -4.61 -14.13
C GLU A 70 -0.44 -5.93 -14.38
N ILE A 71 -0.20 -6.28 -15.65
CA ILE A 71 0.63 -7.42 -16.03
C ILE A 71 1.86 -6.85 -16.73
N ASP A 72 3.02 -6.95 -16.08
CA ASP A 72 4.29 -6.53 -16.65
C ASP A 72 4.80 -7.59 -17.63
N LEU A 73 4.66 -7.28 -18.92
CA LEU A 73 5.12 -8.12 -20.03
C LEU A 73 6.56 -7.80 -20.47
N ILE A 74 7.19 -6.77 -19.88
CA ILE A 74 8.56 -6.34 -20.22
C ILE A 74 9.56 -7.14 -19.38
N THR A 75 9.28 -7.35 -18.10
CA THR A 75 10.14 -8.10 -17.19
C THR A 75 9.93 -9.61 -17.30
N GLN A 76 11.00 -10.38 -17.05
CA GLN A 76 10.94 -11.85 -16.97
C GLN A 76 11.54 -12.34 -15.65
N PRO A 77 10.83 -13.18 -14.88
CA PRO A 77 9.49 -13.72 -15.16
C PRO A 77 8.40 -12.64 -15.16
N VAL A 78 7.29 -12.90 -15.87
CA VAL A 78 6.14 -11.97 -15.93
C VAL A 78 5.62 -11.72 -14.52
N VAL A 79 5.50 -10.45 -14.13
CA VAL A 79 4.99 -10.05 -12.82
C VAL A 79 3.58 -9.50 -12.97
N THR A 80 2.65 -10.00 -12.16
CA THR A 80 1.31 -9.40 -12.06
C THR A 80 1.24 -8.53 -10.82
N ARG A 81 1.12 -7.22 -11.01
CA ARG A 81 0.94 -6.26 -9.92
C ARG A 81 -0.54 -6.00 -9.68
N VAL A 82 -0.91 -5.96 -8.41
CA VAL A 82 -2.28 -5.67 -7.98
C VAL A 82 -2.24 -4.37 -7.21
N TYR A 83 -2.97 -3.37 -7.70
CA TYR A 83 -3.03 -2.06 -7.06
C TYR A 83 -4.26 -1.92 -6.19
N LEU A 84 -4.02 -1.58 -4.93
CA LEU A 84 -5.04 -1.22 -3.97
C LEU A 84 -5.45 0.24 -4.15
N GLU A 85 -6.63 0.59 -3.63
CA GLU A 85 -7.07 1.99 -3.61
C GLU A 85 -6.01 2.89 -2.94
N PRO A 86 -5.74 4.08 -3.50
CA PRO A 86 -4.68 4.94 -3.00
C PRO A 86 -4.98 5.42 -1.59
N THR A 87 -3.93 5.64 -0.79
CA THR A 87 -4.06 6.18 0.57
C THR A 87 -3.27 7.47 0.75
N LYS A 88 -3.70 8.29 1.69
CA LYS A 88 -3.06 9.55 2.07
C LYS A 88 -2.53 9.43 3.49
N LEU A 89 -1.24 9.67 3.67
CA LEU A 89 -0.59 9.77 4.97
C LEU A 89 -0.23 11.23 5.25
N ILE A 90 -0.67 11.73 6.39
CA ILE A 90 -0.43 13.09 6.86
C ILE A 90 0.70 13.05 7.88
N VAL A 91 1.81 13.75 7.61
CA VAL A 91 2.94 13.89 8.53
C VAL A 91 2.48 14.44 9.88
N GLY A 92 2.96 13.86 10.98
CA GLY A 92 2.56 14.21 12.34
C GLY A 92 1.28 13.51 12.83
N GLN A 93 0.35 13.13 11.93
CA GLN A 93 -0.84 12.34 12.31
C GLN A 93 -0.64 10.84 12.15
N HIS A 94 0.08 10.43 11.11
CA HIS A 94 0.30 9.02 10.77
C HIS A 94 1.67 8.52 11.25
N ASP A 95 2.40 9.32 12.02
CA ASP A 95 3.71 8.96 12.55
C ASP A 95 3.56 7.83 13.59
N ILE A 96 4.32 6.75 13.41
CA ILE A 96 4.25 5.57 14.29
C ILE A 96 5.45 5.43 15.24
N GLY A 97 6.43 6.33 15.18
CA GLY A 97 7.60 6.34 16.07
C GLY A 97 8.50 5.11 15.92
N GLU A 98 9.04 4.59 17.03
CA GLU A 98 9.91 3.39 17.05
C GLU A 98 9.15 2.05 16.98
N PHE A 99 7.81 2.07 16.92
CA PHE A 99 7.02 0.84 16.87
C PHE A 99 7.02 0.26 15.44
N ALA A 100 8.03 -0.52 15.08
CA ALA A 100 8.15 -1.22 13.78
C ALA A 100 8.35 -2.73 13.96
#